data_AF-A0A0V0PWI6-F1
#
_entry.id   AF-A0A0V0PWI6-F1
#
_cell.length_a   1.000
_cell.length_b   1.000
_cell.length_c   1.000
_cell.angle_alpha   90.00
_cell.angle_beta   90.00
_cell.angle_gamma   90.00
#
_symmetry.space_group_name_H-M   'P 1'
#
loop_
_entity.id
_entity.type
_entity.pdbx_description
1 polymer ?
#
loop_
_entity_poly.entity_id
_entity_poly.type
_entity_poly.pdbx_seq_one_letter_code
_entity_poly.pdbx_strand_id
1 'polypeptide(L)'
;MKPSDVLSEFKRLRAEGCRKSVDHAETQQVKRVCPIRRMDDDERLIYAEVYAPFVLDTYGEYMTPEDIRVMCHRFMQLNLSEVIDTNHDNVANGSFPVESYIARSGDPDFTEGSWVLVVKVPDDTVWGAVKSGELNGYSFEAMVRPVETIAEVSTIRDHVGRTRSDKGSDHEHAFFVQVDERGLIRRGITSPGPDGHVHHIRRASYTEKAGADSHSHRFDLF
;
A
#
# COMPACT_ATOMS: atom_id res chain seq x y z
N MET A 1 -24.42 6.95 -22.19
CA MET A 1 -23.44 6.08 -22.87
C MET A 1 -23.30 4.82 -22.02
N LYS A 2 -23.38 3.61 -22.57
CA LYS A 2 -23.29 2.39 -21.76
C LYS A 2 -21.80 2.14 -21.41
N PRO A 3 -21.47 1.52 -20.27
CA PRO A 3 -20.07 1.25 -19.88
C PRO A 3 -19.25 0.49 -20.94
N SER A 4 -19.92 -0.33 -21.76
CA SER A 4 -19.34 -1.03 -22.92
C SER A 4 -18.76 -0.10 -23.99
N ASP A 5 -19.29 1.11 -24.08
CA ASP A 5 -19.00 2.06 -25.15
C ASP A 5 -17.70 2.83 -24.84
N VAL A 6 -17.38 3.03 -23.55
CA VAL A 6 -16.15 3.69 -23.08
C VAL A 6 -14.92 2.80 -23.36
N LEU A 7 -15.01 1.51 -23.05
CA LEU A 7 -13.94 0.53 -23.32
C LEU A 7 -13.64 0.35 -24.81
N SER A 8 -14.65 0.47 -25.67
CA SER A 8 -14.48 0.38 -27.12
C SER A 8 -13.92 1.67 -27.72
N GLU A 9 -14.25 2.82 -27.14
CA GLU A 9 -13.68 4.12 -27.52
C GLU A 9 -12.21 4.26 -27.09
N PHE A 10 -11.83 3.73 -25.92
CA PHE A 10 -10.43 3.60 -25.49
C PHE A 10 -9.59 2.71 -26.42
N LYS A 11 -10.15 1.58 -26.88
CA LYS A 11 -9.47 0.70 -27.86
C LYS A 11 -9.29 1.38 -29.21
N ARG A 12 -10.27 2.20 -29.63
CA ARG A 12 -10.23 2.95 -30.89
C ARG A 12 -9.22 4.10 -30.85
N LEU A 13 -9.16 4.85 -29.75
CA LEU A 13 -8.20 5.94 -29.55
C LEU A 13 -6.74 5.43 -29.52
N ARG A 14 -6.49 4.20 -29.03
CA ARG A 14 -5.17 3.54 -29.15
C ARG A 14 -4.79 3.19 -30.60
N ALA A 15 -5.75 2.86 -31.46
CA ALA A 15 -5.50 2.42 -32.82
C ALA A 15 -5.30 3.60 -33.80
N GLU A 16 -6.02 4.71 -33.61
CA GLU A 16 -6.01 5.85 -34.54
C GLU A 16 -4.87 6.86 -34.26
N GLY A 17 -4.22 6.82 -33.09
CA GLY A 17 -3.13 7.73 -32.72
C GLY A 17 -1.72 7.38 -33.24
N CYS A 18 -1.54 6.22 -33.87
CA CYS A 18 -0.21 5.78 -34.31
C CYS A 18 0.11 6.28 -35.73
N ARG A 19 0.54 7.55 -35.83
CA ARG A 19 1.48 8.01 -36.87
C ARG A 19 2.04 9.39 -36.49
N LYS A 20 2.99 9.40 -35.54
CA LYS A 20 4.28 10.10 -35.58
C LYS A 20 4.96 10.03 -34.20
N SER A 21 6.08 9.30 -34.18
CA SER A 21 7.20 9.30 -33.21
C SER A 21 7.05 10.10 -31.92
N VAL A 22 6.86 9.43 -30.78
CA VAL A 22 7.35 9.85 -29.46
C VAL A 22 7.58 8.59 -28.60
N ASP A 23 8.63 8.64 -27.78
CA ASP A 23 9.31 7.59 -27.02
C ASP A 23 8.43 6.66 -26.17
N HIS A 24 8.97 5.47 -25.90
CA HIS A 24 8.36 4.42 -25.08
C HIS A 24 8.05 4.94 -23.67
N ALA A 25 6.77 5.16 -23.38
CA ALA A 25 6.29 5.20 -22.00
C ALA A 25 6.32 3.77 -21.47
N GLU A 26 7.32 3.43 -20.66
CA GLU A 26 7.41 2.12 -20.01
C GLU A 26 6.37 2.05 -18.88
N THR A 27 5.52 1.02 -18.93
CA THR A 27 4.66 0.67 -17.79
C THR A 27 5.53 0.01 -16.74
N GLN A 28 5.67 0.63 -15.57
CA GLN A 28 6.46 0.07 -14.49
C GLN A 28 5.56 -0.23 -13.30
N GLN A 29 5.46 -1.52 -12.97
CA GLN A 29 4.75 -1.96 -11.79
C GLN A 29 5.57 -1.58 -10.56
N VAL A 30 5.01 -0.75 -9.67
CA VAL A 30 5.71 -0.28 -8.47
C VAL A 30 5.30 -1.15 -7.28
N LYS A 31 6.20 -2.03 -6.84
CA LYS A 31 5.89 -3.06 -5.84
C LYS A 31 6.31 -2.65 -4.43
N ARG A 32 5.89 -1.48 -3.96
CA ARG A 32 5.94 -1.20 -2.53
C ARG A 32 4.68 -1.71 -1.86
N VAL A 33 4.85 -2.51 -0.80
CA VAL A 33 3.73 -2.88 0.08
C VAL A 33 3.56 -1.74 1.07
N CYS A 34 2.56 -0.90 0.85
CA CYS A 34 2.20 0.14 1.80
C CYS A 34 1.25 -0.43 2.85
N PRO A 35 1.55 -0.32 4.15
CA PRO A 35 0.79 -0.97 5.19
C PRO A 35 -0.65 -0.47 5.26
N ILE A 36 -1.58 -1.37 5.58
CA ILE A 36 -2.89 -0.95 6.06
C ILE A 36 -2.71 -0.21 7.39
N ARG A 37 -2.92 1.10 7.40
CA ARG A 37 -2.74 1.97 8.58
C ARG A 37 -3.94 1.94 9.51
N ARG A 38 -5.15 1.91 8.95
CA ARG A 38 -6.40 1.89 9.70
C ARG A 38 -7.46 1.06 9.00
N MET A 39 -8.34 0.45 9.79
CA MET A 39 -9.51 -0.27 9.30
C MET A 39 -10.74 0.16 10.09
N ASP A 40 -11.89 0.25 9.42
CA ASP A 40 -13.20 0.30 10.05
C ASP A 40 -13.92 -1.02 9.77
N ASP A 41 -14.13 -1.83 10.80
CA ASP A 41 -14.66 -3.19 10.62
C ASP A 41 -16.14 -3.21 10.25
N ASP A 42 -16.92 -2.32 10.86
CA ASP A 42 -18.37 -2.26 10.69
C ASP A 42 -18.68 -1.75 9.27
N GLU A 43 -17.86 -0.79 8.81
CA GLU A 43 -17.93 -0.27 7.46
C GLU A 43 -17.01 -1.00 6.48
N ARG A 44 -16.25 -2.03 6.86
CA ARG A 44 -15.29 -2.73 5.97
C ARG A 44 -14.44 -1.78 5.11
N LEU A 45 -13.94 -0.72 5.74
CA LEU A 45 -13.09 0.28 5.11
C LEU A 45 -11.64 0.02 5.46
N ILE A 46 -10.80 0.14 4.45
CA ILE A 46 -9.34 0.05 4.58
C ILE A 46 -8.78 1.42 4.24
N TYR A 47 -7.96 1.96 5.13
CA TYR A 47 -7.22 3.18 4.91
C TYR A 47 -5.74 2.83 4.82
N ALA A 48 -5.11 3.18 3.69
CA ALA A 48 -3.68 2.99 3.52
C ALA A 48 -3.09 4.03 2.58
N GLU A 49 -1.78 4.25 2.75
CA GLU A 49 -0.98 5.03 1.82
C GLU A 49 -0.85 4.20 0.52
N VAL A 50 -1.10 4.80 -0.64
CA VAL A 50 -0.73 4.19 -1.92
C VAL A 50 0.74 4.46 -2.19
N TYR A 51 1.19 5.69 -1.91
CA TYR A 51 2.58 6.11 -2.07
C TYR A 51 2.93 7.25 -1.11
N ALA A 52 4.14 7.22 -0.55
CA ALA A 52 4.67 8.23 0.37
C ALA A 52 5.82 9.03 -0.28
N PRO A 53 5.91 10.35 -0.04
CA PRO A 53 6.90 11.21 -0.69
C PRO A 53 8.33 10.89 -0.21
N PHE A 54 9.28 10.93 -1.14
CA PHE A 54 10.72 10.76 -0.87
C PHE A 54 11.11 9.45 -0.19
N VAL A 55 10.25 8.44 -0.21
CA VAL A 55 10.60 7.12 0.33
C VAL A 55 10.78 6.15 -0.82
N LEU A 56 11.94 5.49 -0.87
CA LEU A 56 12.25 4.51 -1.91
C LEU A 56 11.26 3.35 -1.92
N ASP A 57 10.83 2.94 -3.10
CA ASP A 57 10.12 1.69 -3.33
C ASP A 57 11.08 0.52 -3.62
N THR A 58 10.52 -0.66 -3.93
CA THR A 58 11.30 -1.88 -4.19
C THR A 58 12.15 -1.83 -5.44
N TYR A 59 11.89 -0.89 -6.36
CA TYR A 59 12.69 -0.66 -7.55
C TYR A 59 13.78 0.40 -7.31
N GLY A 60 13.84 0.98 -6.11
CA GLY A 60 14.78 2.06 -5.79
C GLY A 60 14.35 3.41 -6.36
N GLU A 61 13.07 3.57 -6.65
CA GLU A 61 12.48 4.81 -7.15
C GLU A 61 11.77 5.55 -6.01
N TYR A 62 11.58 6.86 -6.16
CA TYR A 62 10.77 7.67 -5.25
C TYR A 62 9.95 8.67 -6.06
N MET A 63 8.92 9.24 -5.44
CA MET A 63 8.14 10.31 -6.02
C MET A 63 8.18 11.55 -5.14
N THR A 64 8.09 12.72 -5.77
CA THR A 64 7.92 14.00 -5.08
C THR A 64 6.46 14.17 -4.63
N PRO A 65 6.16 15.01 -3.63
CA PRO A 65 4.79 15.35 -3.25
C PRO A 65 3.95 15.85 -4.44
N GLU A 66 4.59 16.55 -5.38
CA GLU A 66 3.96 17.06 -6.61
C GLU A 66 3.53 15.93 -7.53
N ASP A 67 4.41 14.96 -7.78
CA ASP A 67 4.11 13.81 -8.64
C ASP A 67 3.01 12.94 -8.01
N ILE A 68 3.10 12.70 -6.69
CA ILE A 68 2.08 11.96 -5.94
C ILE A 68 0.71 12.63 -6.05
N ARG A 69 0.66 13.96 -5.92
CA ARG A 69 -0.58 14.74 -6.07
C ARG A 69 -1.19 14.60 -7.48
N VAL A 70 -0.36 14.65 -8.52
CA VAL A 70 -0.81 14.43 -9.89
C VAL A 70 -1.40 13.02 -10.05
N MET A 71 -0.74 12.00 -9.50
CA MET A 71 -1.21 10.61 -9.57
C MET A 71 -2.53 10.41 -8.81
N CYS A 72 -2.64 10.93 -7.59
CA CYS A 72 -3.87 10.89 -6.78
C CYS A 72 -5.07 11.49 -7.55
N HIS A 73 -4.89 12.67 -8.14
CA HIS A 73 -5.97 13.32 -8.88
C HIS A 73 -6.31 12.59 -10.19
N ARG A 74 -5.29 12.10 -10.90
CA ARG A 74 -5.49 11.33 -12.15
C ARG A 74 -6.23 10.03 -11.91
N PHE A 75 -5.94 9.34 -10.80
CA PHE A 75 -6.65 8.13 -10.41
C PHE A 75 -8.17 8.35 -10.37
N MET A 76 -8.60 9.46 -9.74
CA MET A 76 -10.01 9.84 -9.69
C MET A 76 -10.53 10.31 -11.06
N GLN A 77 -9.76 11.14 -11.78
CA GLN A 77 -10.16 11.67 -13.08
C GLN A 77 -10.41 10.57 -14.13
N LEU A 78 -9.57 9.53 -14.13
CA LEU A 78 -9.63 8.43 -15.09
C LEU A 78 -10.63 7.34 -14.69
N ASN A 79 -11.35 7.52 -13.57
CA ASN A 79 -12.29 6.55 -13.03
C ASN A 79 -11.68 5.14 -12.91
N LEU A 80 -10.44 5.08 -12.43
CA LEU A 80 -9.72 3.81 -12.18
C LEU A 80 -10.23 3.10 -10.93
N SER A 81 -11.39 3.49 -10.41
CA SER A 81 -12.05 2.85 -9.27
C SER A 81 -12.46 1.40 -9.53
N GLU A 82 -12.63 1.01 -10.79
CA GLU A 82 -13.02 -0.36 -11.19
C GLU A 82 -11.82 -1.31 -11.34
N VAL A 83 -10.58 -0.86 -11.13
CA VAL A 83 -9.38 -1.69 -11.30
C VAL A 83 -8.76 -2.17 -9.98
N ILE A 84 -9.48 -2.10 -8.87
CA ILE A 84 -8.99 -2.66 -7.61
C ILE A 84 -8.99 -4.19 -7.73
N ASP A 85 -7.79 -4.76 -7.83
CA ASP A 85 -7.54 -6.20 -7.82
C ASP A 85 -6.72 -6.62 -6.59
N THR A 86 -6.42 -7.91 -6.47
CA THR A 86 -5.68 -8.46 -5.32
C THR A 86 -4.21 -8.76 -5.64
N ASN A 87 -3.88 -9.07 -6.91
CA ASN A 87 -2.58 -9.67 -7.27
C ASN A 87 -1.99 -9.11 -8.58
N HIS A 88 -2.41 -7.92 -9.01
CA HIS A 88 -2.09 -7.34 -10.32
C HIS A 88 -2.46 -8.27 -11.48
N ASP A 89 -3.51 -9.08 -11.30
CA ASP A 89 -4.07 -9.92 -12.36
C ASP A 89 -5.02 -9.11 -13.26
N ASN A 90 -5.25 -7.83 -12.94
CA ASN A 90 -6.18 -6.94 -13.61
C ASN A 90 -7.62 -7.47 -13.61
N VAL A 91 -7.96 -8.29 -12.61
CA VAL A 91 -9.31 -8.79 -12.36
C VAL A 91 -9.87 -8.12 -11.13
N ALA A 92 -10.83 -7.22 -11.34
CA ALA A 92 -11.48 -6.48 -10.27
C ALA A 92 -12.05 -7.44 -9.21
N ASN A 93 -11.68 -7.23 -7.94
CA ASN A 93 -12.12 -8.07 -6.83
C ASN A 93 -13.44 -7.59 -6.19
N GLY A 94 -14.11 -6.61 -6.82
CA GLY A 94 -15.36 -6.02 -6.35
C GLY A 94 -15.19 -4.94 -5.26
N SER A 95 -13.96 -4.68 -4.82
CA SER A 95 -13.66 -3.53 -3.94
C SER A 95 -13.63 -2.24 -4.75
N PHE A 96 -13.90 -1.11 -4.08
CA PHE A 96 -13.92 0.19 -4.73
C PHE A 96 -13.45 1.31 -3.80
N PRO A 97 -12.78 2.34 -4.34
CA PRO A 97 -12.38 3.49 -3.55
C PRO A 97 -13.61 4.32 -3.13
N VAL A 98 -13.62 4.77 -1.88
CA VAL A 98 -14.60 5.71 -1.33
C VAL A 98 -13.99 7.09 -1.06
N GLU A 99 -12.68 7.16 -0.81
CA GLU A 99 -11.94 8.42 -0.68
C GLU A 99 -10.56 8.30 -1.33
N SER A 100 -10.05 9.42 -1.84
CA SER A 100 -8.69 9.57 -2.37
C SER A 100 -8.22 10.98 -2.07
N TYR A 101 -7.16 11.12 -1.28
CA TYR A 101 -6.68 12.43 -0.83
C TYR A 101 -5.18 12.44 -0.55
N ILE A 102 -4.64 13.65 -0.40
CA ILE A 102 -3.27 13.86 0.06
C ILE A 102 -3.29 14.11 1.56
N ALA A 103 -2.53 13.31 2.31
CA ALA A 103 -2.37 13.43 3.75
C ALA A 103 -1.82 14.81 4.11
N ARG A 104 -2.44 15.44 5.13
CA ARG A 104 -2.13 16.80 5.54
C ARG A 104 -0.98 16.82 6.53
N SER A 105 -0.38 17.99 6.73
CA SER A 105 0.58 18.17 7.82
C SER A 105 -0.08 17.88 9.17
N GLY A 106 0.60 17.07 10.00
CA GLY A 106 0.10 16.64 11.30
C GLY A 106 -1.00 15.57 11.26
N ASP A 107 -1.19 14.88 10.14
CA ASP A 107 -2.05 13.69 10.10
C ASP A 107 -1.55 12.64 11.10
N PRO A 108 -2.42 12.08 11.97
CA PRO A 108 -2.01 11.14 13.00
C PRO A 108 -1.73 9.73 12.47
N ASP A 109 -2.26 9.37 11.30
CA ASP A 109 -2.21 8.02 10.74
C ASP A 109 -1.27 7.92 9.52
N PHE A 110 -1.01 9.03 8.82
CA PHE A 110 -0.34 9.05 7.52
C PHE A 110 0.82 10.05 7.44
N THR A 111 1.80 9.74 6.59
CA THR A 111 2.92 10.64 6.32
C THR A 111 2.42 11.87 5.54
N GLU A 112 2.82 13.07 5.96
CA GLU A 112 2.46 14.30 5.24
C GLU A 112 2.82 14.19 3.74
N GLY A 113 1.87 14.54 2.87
CA GLY A 113 2.07 14.49 1.43
C GLY A 113 1.87 13.11 0.80
N SER A 114 1.63 12.05 1.58
CA SER A 114 1.25 10.74 1.06
C SER A 114 -0.07 10.80 0.31
N TRP A 115 -0.18 10.02 -0.77
CA TRP A 115 -1.48 9.71 -1.35
C TRP A 115 -2.13 8.60 -0.52
N VAL A 116 -3.27 8.92 0.09
CA VAL A 116 -4.09 7.97 0.85
C VAL A 116 -5.30 7.58 0.00
N LEU A 117 -5.58 6.29 -0.04
CA LEU A 117 -6.76 5.73 -0.66
C LEU A 117 -7.57 4.97 0.41
N VAL A 118 -8.87 5.22 0.43
CA VAL A 118 -9.80 4.51 1.30
C VAL A 118 -10.63 3.59 0.43
N VAL A 119 -10.58 2.29 0.69
CA VAL A 119 -11.23 1.26 -0.12
C VAL A 119 -12.29 0.53 0.71
N LYS A 120 -13.49 0.42 0.15
CA LYS A 120 -14.56 -0.44 0.67
C LYS A 120 -14.41 -1.84 0.11
N VAL A 121 -14.44 -2.83 0.99
CA VAL A 121 -14.32 -4.26 0.63
C VAL A 121 -15.62 -4.98 0.94
N PRO A 122 -16.55 -5.11 -0.03
CA PRO A 122 -17.83 -5.76 0.20
C PRO A 122 -17.72 -7.29 0.26
N ASP A 123 -16.78 -7.89 -0.47
CA ASP A 123 -16.63 -9.35 -0.54
C ASP A 123 -16.11 -9.95 0.79
N ASP A 124 -16.80 -10.98 1.29
CA ASP A 124 -16.47 -11.62 2.57
C ASP A 124 -15.13 -12.36 2.55
N THR A 125 -14.73 -12.89 1.40
CA THR A 125 -13.48 -13.65 1.25
C THR A 125 -12.29 -12.69 1.30
N VAL A 126 -12.34 -11.62 0.51
CA VAL A 126 -11.31 -10.57 0.51
C VAL A 126 -11.24 -9.90 1.89
N TRP A 127 -12.39 -9.59 2.50
CA TRP A 127 -12.43 -9.02 3.85
C TRP A 127 -11.88 -9.99 4.91
N GLY A 128 -12.14 -11.29 4.78
CA GLY A 128 -11.56 -12.33 5.61
C GLY A 128 -10.03 -12.36 5.53
N ALA A 129 -9.48 -12.26 4.32
CA ALA A 129 -8.04 -12.21 4.08
C ALA A 129 -7.37 -10.93 4.62
N VAL A 130 -8.08 -9.80 4.61
CA VAL A 130 -7.63 -8.55 5.23
C VAL A 130 -7.58 -8.70 6.76
N LYS A 131 -8.64 -9.25 7.37
CA LYS A 131 -8.68 -9.47 8.82
C LYS A 131 -7.65 -10.49 9.30
N SER A 132 -7.38 -11.52 8.51
CA SER A 132 -6.37 -12.53 8.85
C SER A 132 -4.93 -12.02 8.71
N GLY A 133 -4.74 -10.86 8.04
CA GLY A 133 -3.42 -10.33 7.70
C GLY A 133 -2.77 -10.99 6.48
N GLU A 134 -3.48 -11.86 5.77
CA GLU A 134 -3.03 -12.39 4.47
C GLU A 134 -2.87 -11.27 3.45
N LEU A 135 -3.85 -10.36 3.40
CA LEU A 135 -3.77 -9.08 2.69
C LEU A 135 -3.44 -7.99 3.70
N ASN A 136 -2.20 -7.49 3.66
CA ASN A 136 -1.66 -6.58 4.67
C ASN A 136 -1.14 -5.23 4.16
N GLY A 137 -1.23 -4.99 2.85
CA GLY A 137 -0.88 -3.70 2.29
C GLY A 137 -1.35 -3.52 0.85
N TYR A 138 -1.28 -2.28 0.39
CA TYR A 138 -1.53 -1.93 -1.00
C TYR A 138 -0.28 -2.11 -1.85
N SER A 139 -0.51 -2.40 -3.12
CA SER A 139 0.48 -2.33 -4.17
C SER A 139 -0.14 -1.57 -5.34
N PHE A 140 0.67 -0.83 -6.07
CA PHE A 140 0.18 0.09 -7.08
C PHE A 140 0.91 -0.10 -8.41
N GLU A 141 0.14 -0.21 -9.48
CA GLU A 141 0.67 -0.25 -10.84
C GLU A 141 0.42 1.09 -11.54
N ALA A 142 1.45 1.66 -12.16
CA ALA A 142 1.34 2.87 -12.95
C ALA A 142 2.19 2.86 -14.21
N MET A 143 1.76 3.66 -15.17
CA MET A 143 2.62 4.11 -16.24
C MET A 143 3.28 5.41 -15.80
N VAL A 144 4.61 5.38 -15.66
CA VAL A 144 5.42 6.51 -15.23
C VAL A 144 6.54 6.77 -16.23
N ARG A 145 7.12 7.97 -16.19
CA ARG A 145 8.35 8.27 -16.91
C ARG A 145 9.43 8.61 -15.90
N PRO A 146 10.38 7.70 -15.61
CA PRO A 146 11.40 7.96 -14.63
C PRO A 146 12.36 9.06 -15.12
N VAL A 147 12.92 9.80 -14.16
CA VAL A 147 14.00 10.76 -14.40
C VAL A 147 15.14 10.37 -13.49
N GLU A 148 16.30 10.06 -14.07
CA GLU A 148 17.49 9.72 -13.28
C GLU A 148 17.89 10.90 -12.40
N THR A 149 18.12 10.62 -11.12
CA THR A 149 18.54 11.60 -10.13
C THR A 149 19.47 10.95 -9.13
N ILE A 150 20.48 11.69 -8.70
CA ILE A 150 21.34 11.31 -7.58
C ILE A 150 20.67 11.81 -6.30
N ALA A 151 20.20 10.88 -5.48
CA ALA A 151 19.62 11.18 -4.18
C ALA A 151 20.52 10.64 -3.06
N GLU A 152 20.72 11.44 -2.01
CA GLU A 152 21.30 10.97 -0.76
C GLU A 152 20.20 10.32 0.07
N VAL A 153 20.36 9.05 0.41
CA VAL A 153 19.35 8.27 1.12
C VAL A 153 19.91 7.85 2.47
N SER A 154 19.33 8.37 3.54
CA SER A 154 19.60 7.92 4.90
C SER A 154 18.59 6.86 5.30
N THR A 155 19.04 5.61 5.49
CA THR A 155 18.21 4.54 6.06
C THR A 155 18.60 4.29 7.51
N ILE A 156 17.62 4.37 8.42
CA ILE A 156 17.79 3.89 9.78
C ILE A 156 17.69 2.36 9.70
N ARG A 157 18.77 1.64 10.01
CA ARG A 157 18.78 0.17 9.88
C ARG A 157 17.95 -0.52 10.95
N ASP A 158 17.87 0.07 12.13
CA ASP A 158 17.26 -0.52 13.31
C ASP A 158 16.03 0.29 13.71
N HIS A 159 14.86 -0.31 13.57
CA HIS A 159 13.57 0.27 13.93
C HIS A 159 13.09 -0.35 15.24
N VAL A 160 12.67 0.51 16.16
CA VAL A 160 12.00 0.12 17.40
C VAL A 160 10.68 0.85 17.50
N GLY A 161 9.65 0.17 17.96
CA GLY A 161 8.32 0.75 18.07
C GLY A 161 7.37 -0.13 18.87
N ARG A 162 6.08 0.18 18.78
CA ARG A 162 5.01 -0.61 19.38
C ARG A 162 4.08 -1.11 18.30
N THR A 163 3.66 -2.36 18.40
CA THR A 163 2.62 -2.92 17.53
C THR A 163 1.27 -2.30 17.89
N ARG A 164 0.33 -2.29 16.94
CA ARG A 164 -1.03 -1.81 17.17
C ARG A 164 -1.86 -2.91 17.84
N SER A 165 -2.70 -2.54 18.79
CA SER A 165 -3.77 -3.42 19.30
C SER A 165 -4.88 -3.49 18.25
N ASP A 166 -5.29 -4.69 17.84
CA ASP A 166 -6.42 -4.93 16.93
C ASP A 166 -7.48 -5.77 17.65
N LYS A 167 -8.68 -5.96 17.07
CA LYS A 167 -9.72 -6.79 17.73
C LYS A 167 -9.30 -8.26 17.91
N GLY A 168 -8.19 -8.69 17.29
CA GLY A 168 -7.60 -10.01 17.48
C GLY A 168 -6.65 -10.10 18.67
N SER A 169 -6.16 -8.96 19.19
CA SER A 169 -5.28 -8.88 20.36
C SER A 169 -5.47 -7.57 21.13
N ASP A 170 -5.88 -7.70 22.40
CA ASP A 170 -6.17 -6.58 23.30
C ASP A 170 -4.93 -5.83 23.80
N HIS A 171 -3.74 -6.20 23.34
CA HIS A 171 -2.48 -5.65 23.82
C HIS A 171 -1.54 -5.22 22.69
N GLU A 172 -0.40 -4.65 23.08
CA GLU A 172 0.65 -4.19 22.19
C GLU A 172 1.97 -4.83 22.61
N HIS A 173 2.86 -5.07 21.65
CA HIS A 173 4.23 -5.46 21.93
C HIS A 173 5.20 -4.35 21.52
N ALA A 174 6.30 -4.21 22.24
CA ALA A 174 7.45 -3.52 21.66
C ALA A 174 8.03 -4.40 20.56
N PHE A 175 8.45 -3.84 19.44
CA PHE A 175 9.13 -4.59 18.38
C PHE A 175 10.51 -4.02 18.11
N PHE A 176 11.39 -4.89 17.63
CA PHE A 176 12.66 -4.55 17.02
C PHE A 176 12.68 -5.15 15.61
N VAL A 177 12.92 -4.31 14.60
CA VAL A 177 13.04 -4.74 13.20
C VAL A 177 14.32 -4.15 12.62
N GLN A 178 15.11 -5.01 11.98
CA GLN A 178 16.28 -4.60 11.24
C GLN A 178 16.01 -4.71 9.74
N VAL A 179 16.26 -3.63 9.02
CA VAL A 179 16.16 -3.55 7.56
C VAL A 179 17.54 -3.50 6.91
N ASP A 180 17.61 -3.88 5.64
CA ASP A 180 18.83 -3.71 4.83
C ASP A 180 18.88 -2.32 4.16
N GLU A 181 19.91 -2.12 3.33
CA GLU A 181 20.14 -0.85 2.62
C GLU A 181 19.03 -0.51 1.61
N ARG A 182 18.18 -1.49 1.26
CA ARG A 182 17.02 -1.33 0.37
C ARG A 182 15.71 -1.19 1.16
N GLY A 183 15.78 -1.12 2.50
CA GLY A 183 14.60 -1.05 3.37
C GLY A 183 13.84 -2.37 3.52
N LEU A 184 14.41 -3.50 3.08
CA LEU A 184 13.77 -4.81 3.22
C LEU A 184 14.07 -5.40 4.60
N ILE A 185 13.07 -6.03 5.22
CA ILE A 185 13.20 -6.64 6.55
C ILE A 185 14.16 -7.84 6.49
N ARG A 186 15.25 -7.78 7.25
CA ARG A 186 16.16 -8.90 7.46
C ARG A 186 15.75 -9.77 8.64
N ARG A 187 15.34 -9.14 9.73
CA ARG A 187 14.87 -9.81 10.94
C ARG A 187 14.02 -8.86 11.76
N GLY A 188 13.07 -9.41 12.49
CA GLY A 188 12.44 -8.69 13.57
C GLY A 188 11.77 -9.63 14.56
N ILE A 189 11.56 -9.11 15.76
CA ILE A 189 10.95 -9.82 16.87
C ILE A 189 10.19 -8.84 17.75
N THR A 190 9.15 -9.33 18.43
CA THR A 190 8.45 -8.58 19.46
C THR A 190 8.94 -8.96 20.86
N SER A 191 8.71 -8.07 21.84
CA SER A 191 8.81 -8.42 23.25
C SER A 191 7.74 -9.45 23.64
N PRO A 192 7.95 -10.24 24.71
CA PRO A 192 6.89 -11.08 25.25
C PRO A 192 5.65 -10.23 25.61
N GLY A 193 4.47 -10.68 25.18
CA GLY A 193 3.19 -10.08 25.54
C GLY A 193 2.74 -10.45 26.97
N PRO A 194 1.56 -9.96 27.42
CA PRO A 194 0.95 -10.36 28.69
C PRO A 194 0.70 -11.87 28.83
N ASP A 195 0.52 -12.55 27.69
CA ASP A 195 0.38 -13.99 27.54
C ASP A 195 1.71 -14.75 27.41
N GLY A 196 2.83 -14.01 27.37
CA GLY A 196 4.19 -14.56 27.22
C GLY A 196 4.58 -14.87 25.78
N HIS A 197 3.75 -14.57 24.78
CA HIS A 197 4.05 -14.86 23.38
C HIS A 197 5.00 -13.81 22.75
N VAL A 198 5.88 -14.29 21.88
CA VAL A 198 6.77 -13.48 21.04
C VAL A 198 6.50 -13.79 19.58
N HIS A 199 6.47 -12.76 18.76
CA HIS A 199 6.17 -12.86 17.35
C HIS A 199 7.42 -12.58 16.53
N HIS A 200 7.64 -13.41 15.50
CA HIS A 200 8.65 -13.13 14.49
C HIS A 200 8.10 -12.17 13.43
N ILE A 201 8.94 -11.24 12.99
CA ILE A 201 8.61 -10.29 11.94
C ILE A 201 9.50 -10.59 10.74
N ARG A 202 8.88 -11.17 9.70
CA ARG A 202 9.54 -11.48 8.42
C ARG A 202 8.94 -10.74 7.23
N ARG A 203 7.73 -10.17 7.41
CA ARG A 203 7.01 -9.42 6.38
C ARG A 203 6.84 -7.98 6.85
N ALA A 204 6.74 -7.07 5.89
CA ALA A 204 6.38 -5.69 6.18
C ALA A 204 5.02 -5.68 6.89
N SER A 205 4.93 -4.86 7.93
CA SER A 205 3.70 -4.43 8.61
C SER A 205 2.79 -5.45 9.30
N TYR A 206 3.20 -6.72 9.37
CA TYR A 206 2.44 -7.74 10.08
C TYR A 206 3.35 -8.75 10.80
N THR A 207 3.02 -9.10 12.04
CA THR A 207 3.77 -10.12 12.80
C THR A 207 3.26 -11.53 12.49
N GLU A 208 4.14 -12.53 12.52
CA GLU A 208 3.73 -13.93 12.41
C GLU A 208 2.99 -14.37 13.68
N LYS A 209 2.04 -15.30 13.55
CA LYS A 209 1.40 -15.95 14.71
C LYS A 209 2.42 -16.80 15.46
N ALA A 210 2.40 -16.76 16.79
CA ALA A 210 3.32 -17.55 17.63
C ALA A 210 2.87 -19.01 17.83
N GLY A 211 1.76 -19.43 17.22
CA GLY A 211 1.15 -20.76 17.35
C GLY A 211 -0.26 -20.82 16.75
N ALA A 212 -0.90 -22.00 16.82
CA ALA A 212 -2.26 -22.21 16.28
C ALA A 212 -3.34 -21.38 17.01
N ASP A 213 -3.17 -21.20 18.33
CA ASP A 213 -4.08 -20.42 19.19
C ASP A 213 -3.55 -18.99 19.47
N SER A 214 -2.55 -18.54 18.72
CA SER A 214 -1.91 -17.22 18.90
C SER A 214 -2.48 -16.18 17.94
N HIS A 215 -2.40 -14.92 18.36
CA HIS A 215 -2.74 -13.75 17.57
C HIS A 215 -1.54 -13.22 16.77
N SER A 216 -1.76 -12.11 16.09
CA SER A 216 -0.77 -11.39 15.29
C SER A 216 -1.09 -9.91 15.34
N HIS A 217 -0.10 -9.07 15.06
CA HIS A 217 -0.25 -7.62 15.13
C HIS A 217 0.14 -6.93 13.84
N ARG A 218 -0.47 -5.76 13.60
CA ARG A 218 0.02 -4.78 12.64
C ARG A 218 1.04 -3.85 13.31
N PHE A 219 2.02 -3.40 12.55
CA PHE A 219 3.00 -2.42 13.01
C PHE A 219 3.48 -1.56 11.85
N ASP A 220 3.95 -0.36 12.17
CA ASP A 220 4.46 0.60 11.19
C ASP A 220 5.96 0.81 11.43
N LEU A 221 6.74 0.86 10.35
CA LEU A 221 8.19 1.16 10.41
C LEU A 221 8.50 2.66 10.25
N PHE A 222 7.48 3.45 9.90
CA PHE A 222 7.56 4.86 9.53
C PHE A 222 6.37 5.65 10.10
#